data_AF-X1T6J9-F1
#
_entry.id   AF-X1T6J9-F1
#
_cell.length_a   1.000
_cell.length_b   1.000
_cell.length_c   1.000
_cell.angle_alpha   90.00
_cell.angle_beta   90.00
_cell.angle_gamma   90.00
#
_symmetry.space_group_name_H-M   'P 1'
#
loop_
_entity.id
_entity.type
_entity.pdbx_description
1 polymer ?
#
loop_
_entity_poly.entity_id
_entity_poly.type
_entity_poly.pdbx_seq_one_letter_code
_entity_poly.pdbx_strand_id
1 'polypeptide(L)'
;MKVVHFTKPFFSLRPIEIKNGDGKDTLFIKPKGGLWCSPLDSNYGWKDWCQAENYGDIKQQQRVIFDVDMSNFVVIDSTEDMETKLPWIPVVEGYFWAIDFEKMVHEGVDGIHLTDKGQWKTRFTHPKSLYGWDCETIFILNE
;
A
#
# COMPACT_ATOMS: atom_id res chain seq x y z
N MET A 1 0.06 -15.54 -4.15
CA MET A 1 -1.08 -15.15 -3.30
C MET A 1 -2.22 -14.66 -4.19
N LYS A 2 -3.47 -15.03 -3.89
CA LYS A 2 -4.63 -14.45 -4.60
C LYS A 2 -4.97 -13.08 -4.04
N VAL A 3 -5.06 -12.09 -4.91
CA VAL A 3 -5.38 -10.71 -4.53
C VAL A 3 -6.58 -10.19 -5.30
N VAL A 4 -7.20 -9.13 -4.79
CA VAL A 4 -8.29 -8.42 -5.44
C VAL A 4 -7.94 -6.94 -5.58
N HIS A 5 -8.05 -6.42 -6.81
CA HIS A 5 -8.02 -5.00 -7.12
C HIS A 5 -9.44 -4.51 -7.43
N PHE A 6 -9.86 -3.44 -6.77
CA PHE A 6 -11.15 -2.78 -7.04
C PHE A 6 -10.93 -1.59 -7.96
N THR A 7 -11.69 -1.56 -9.05
CA THR A 7 -11.44 -0.60 -10.12
C THR A 7 -12.71 -0.04 -10.76
N LYS A 8 -12.54 1.03 -11.53
CA LYS A 8 -13.60 1.64 -12.33
C LYS A 8 -13.81 0.81 -13.61
N PRO A 9 -15.00 0.86 -14.24
CA PRO A 9 -15.33 0.06 -15.42
C PRO A 9 -14.38 0.16 -16.63
N PHE A 10 -13.58 1.23 -16.70
CA PHE A 10 -12.58 1.45 -17.76
C PHE A 10 -11.19 1.52 -17.14
N PHE A 11 -10.75 0.40 -16.59
CA PHE A 11 -9.41 0.26 -16.04
C PHE A 11 -8.43 -0.28 -17.08
N SER A 12 -7.24 0.31 -17.12
CA SER A 12 -6.13 -0.17 -17.93
C SER A 12 -4.92 -0.28 -17.00
N LEU A 13 -4.34 -1.48 -16.94
CA LEU A 13 -3.03 -1.72 -16.36
C LEU A 13 -1.98 -1.11 -17.29
N ARG A 14 -1.81 0.21 -17.26
CA ARG A 14 -0.62 0.83 -17.83
C ARG A 14 0.39 0.97 -16.68
N PRO A 15 1.63 0.51 -16.85
CA PRO A 15 2.66 0.79 -15.89
C PRO A 15 2.80 2.31 -15.75
N ILE A 16 2.45 2.83 -14.58
CA ILE A 16 2.79 4.19 -14.18
C ILE A 16 4.06 4.03 -13.37
N GLU A 17 5.12 4.73 -13.78
CA GLU A 17 6.39 4.77 -13.06
C GLU A 17 6.15 5.09 -11.58
N ILE A 18 6.70 4.25 -10.69
CA ILE A 18 6.63 4.49 -9.25
C ILE A 18 7.42 5.75 -8.92
N LYS A 19 6.79 6.67 -8.20
CA LYS A 19 7.43 7.84 -7.62
C LYS A 19 7.03 8.00 -6.16
N ASN A 20 7.95 8.52 -5.37
CA ASN A 20 7.65 9.00 -4.03
C ASN A 20 6.54 10.07 -4.09
N GLY A 21 5.66 10.09 -3.07
CA GLY A 21 4.61 11.09 -2.99
C GLY A 21 5.22 12.50 -2.90
N ASP A 22 4.65 13.47 -3.62
CA ASP A 22 5.17 14.84 -3.68
C ASP A 22 4.37 15.81 -2.79
N GLY A 23 3.45 15.30 -1.97
CA GLY A 23 2.64 16.06 -1.03
C GLY A 23 1.53 16.90 -1.67
N LYS A 24 1.47 16.99 -3.01
CA LYS A 24 0.50 17.81 -3.74
C LYS A 24 -0.79 17.05 -4.03
N ASP A 25 -0.67 15.78 -4.40
CA ASP A 25 -1.82 14.92 -4.76
C ASP A 25 -1.98 13.71 -3.83
N THR A 26 -0.89 13.35 -3.14
CA THR A 26 -0.83 12.24 -2.19
C THR A 26 -0.13 12.79 -0.95
N LEU A 27 -0.70 12.54 0.23
CA LEU A 27 0.08 12.70 1.47
C LEU A 27 1.36 11.87 1.30
N PHE A 28 2.52 12.41 1.69
CA PHE A 28 3.87 11.86 1.41
C PHE A 28 4.08 10.35 1.76
N ILE A 29 3.12 9.75 2.45
CA ILE A 29 2.96 8.33 2.79
C ILE A 29 2.54 7.41 1.63
N LYS A 30 2.03 7.95 0.51
CA LYS A 30 1.54 7.16 -0.65
C LYS A 30 2.35 7.52 -1.90
N PRO A 31 2.76 6.53 -2.71
CA PRO A 31 3.45 6.79 -3.97
C PRO A 31 2.49 7.26 -5.05
N LYS A 32 3.06 7.78 -6.14
CA LYS A 32 2.39 7.84 -7.44
C LYS A 32 2.66 6.54 -8.19
N GLY A 33 1.64 6.02 -8.87
CA GLY A 33 1.71 4.75 -9.60
C GLY A 33 1.43 3.53 -8.71
N GLY A 34 1.78 2.35 -9.24
CA GLY A 34 1.58 1.06 -8.60
C GLY A 34 0.11 0.62 -8.54
N LEU A 35 -0.11 -0.57 -7.96
CA LEU A 35 -1.44 -1.17 -7.85
C LEU A 35 -1.78 -1.52 -6.41
N TRP A 36 -2.85 -0.90 -5.91
CA TRP A 36 -3.39 -1.17 -4.59
C TRP A 36 -4.37 -2.34 -4.65
N CYS A 37 -4.10 -3.38 -3.89
CA CYS A 37 -4.92 -4.58 -3.78
C CYS A 37 -5.14 -4.94 -2.31
N SER A 38 -6.06 -5.88 -2.07
CA SER A 38 -6.17 -6.60 -0.80
C SER A 38 -5.98 -8.10 -1.05
N PRO A 39 -5.52 -8.88 -0.06
CA PRO A 39 -5.64 -10.34 -0.11
C PRO A 39 -7.11 -10.72 -0.33
N LEU A 40 -7.35 -11.72 -1.17
CA LEU A 40 -8.72 -12.14 -1.50
C LEU A 40 -9.49 -12.65 -0.26
N ASP A 41 -8.76 -13.21 0.71
CA ASP A 41 -9.22 -13.78 1.97
C ASP A 41 -8.94 -12.86 3.17
N SER A 42 -8.73 -11.56 2.95
CA SER A 42 -8.48 -10.61 4.03
C SER A 42 -9.65 -10.57 5.04
N ASN A 43 -9.32 -10.51 6.33
CA ASN A 43 -10.31 -10.32 7.40
C ASN A 43 -10.93 -8.91 7.37
N TYR A 44 -10.14 -7.92 6.96
CA TYR A 44 -10.55 -6.53 6.84
C TYR A 44 -9.76 -5.88 5.70
N GLY A 45 -10.30 -5.97 4.49
CA GLY A 45 -9.69 -5.46 3.27
C GLY A 45 -10.33 -4.16 2.79
N TRP A 46 -9.95 -3.74 1.58
CA TRP A 46 -10.40 -2.47 0.98
C TRP A 46 -11.92 -2.35 0.91
N LYS A 47 -12.61 -3.45 0.59
CA LYS A 47 -14.07 -3.48 0.50
C LYS A 47 -14.71 -3.21 1.87
N ASP A 48 -14.20 -3.86 2.91
CA ASP A 48 -14.72 -3.73 4.28
C ASP A 48 -14.50 -2.32 4.80
N TRP A 49 -13.31 -1.77 4.56
CA TRP A 49 -13.01 -0.38 4.88
C TRP A 49 -13.92 0.61 4.13
N CYS A 50 -14.12 0.42 2.82
CA CYS A 50 -15.05 1.26 2.07
C CYS A 50 -16.48 1.20 2.63
N GLN A 51 -16.94 0.02 3.04
CA GLN A 51 -18.26 -0.15 3.63
C GLN A 51 -18.39 0.53 4.98
N ALA A 52 -17.38 0.38 5.84
CA ALA A 52 -17.35 0.98 7.18
C ALA A 52 -17.31 2.51 7.13
N GLU A 53 -16.51 3.07 6.21
CA GLU A 53 -16.32 4.53 6.07
C GLU A 53 -17.32 5.18 5.10
N ASN A 54 -18.25 4.41 4.51
CA ASN A 54 -19.15 4.85 3.45
C ASN A 54 -18.39 5.55 2.29
N TYR A 55 -17.25 4.97 1.90
CA TYR A 55 -16.32 5.52 0.93
C TYR A 55 -16.53 4.92 -0.48
N GLY A 56 -16.74 5.79 -1.47
CA GLY A 56 -16.92 5.40 -2.87
C GLY A 56 -18.27 4.72 -3.16
N ASP A 57 -18.51 4.39 -4.44
CA ASP A 57 -19.68 3.60 -4.85
C ASP A 57 -19.30 2.13 -5.04
N ILE A 58 -19.33 1.39 -3.94
CA ILE A 58 -18.95 -0.03 -3.88
C ILE A 58 -19.82 -0.88 -4.82
N LYS A 59 -21.06 -0.47 -5.12
CA LYS A 59 -21.96 -1.21 -6.00
C LYS A 59 -21.55 -1.10 -7.47
N GLN A 60 -20.83 -0.05 -7.84
CA GLN A 60 -20.36 0.20 -9.20
C GLN A 60 -18.90 -0.22 -9.43
N GLN A 61 -18.18 -0.65 -8.39
CA GLN A 61 -16.81 -1.12 -8.54
C GLN A 61 -16.76 -2.47 -9.24
N GLN A 62 -15.89 -2.58 -10.25
CA GLN A 62 -15.46 -3.86 -10.78
C GLN A 62 -14.33 -4.42 -9.93
N ARG A 63 -14.18 -5.73 -9.94
CA ARG A 63 -13.05 -6.40 -9.28
C ARG A 63 -12.27 -7.24 -10.27
N VAL A 64 -10.96 -7.18 -10.17
CA VAL A 64 -10.03 -8.05 -10.88
C VAL A 64 -9.33 -8.92 -9.83
N ILE A 65 -9.34 -10.24 -10.05
CA ILE A 65 -8.71 -11.22 -9.15
C ILE A 65 -7.60 -11.90 -9.94
N PHE A 66 -6.41 -11.95 -9.36
CA PHE A 66 -5.24 -12.55 -9.99
C PHE A 66 -4.27 -13.09 -8.92
N ASP A 67 -3.32 -13.90 -9.37
CA ASP A 67 -2.27 -14.46 -8.53
C ASP A 67 -1.03 -13.57 -8.62
N VAL A 68 -0.45 -13.23 -7.46
CA VAL A 68 0.79 -12.46 -7.32
C VAL A 68 1.87 -13.37 -6.74
N ASP A 69 3.08 -13.36 -7.31
CA ASP A 69 4.24 -13.97 -6.65
C ASP A 69 4.72 -13.07 -5.52
N MET A 70 4.82 -13.63 -4.31
CA MET A 70 5.19 -12.89 -3.11
C MET A 70 6.69 -12.98 -2.80
N SER A 71 7.48 -13.59 -3.69
CA SER A 71 8.90 -13.91 -3.45
C SER A 71 9.76 -12.68 -3.14
N ASN A 72 9.54 -11.55 -3.81
CA ASN A 72 10.23 -10.28 -3.53
C ASN A 72 9.34 -9.22 -2.89
N PHE A 73 8.34 -9.63 -2.11
CA PHE A 73 7.51 -8.70 -1.33
C PHE A 73 8.09 -8.43 0.05
N VAL A 74 8.04 -7.17 0.47
CA VAL A 74 8.32 -6.79 1.86
C VAL A 74 7.04 -6.97 2.69
N VAL A 75 7.08 -7.88 3.67
CA VAL A 75 5.96 -8.12 4.59
C VAL A 75 6.13 -7.33 5.88
N ILE A 76 5.11 -6.55 6.23
CA ILE A 76 5.00 -5.73 7.45
C ILE A 76 3.90 -6.30 8.36
N ASP A 77 4.30 -6.92 9.47
CA ASP A 77 3.41 -7.49 10.50
C ASP A 77 3.63 -6.84 11.89
N SER A 78 4.58 -5.91 11.97
CA SER A 78 4.99 -5.25 13.20
C SER A 78 5.63 -3.88 12.95
N THR A 79 5.82 -3.12 14.03
CA THR A 79 6.61 -1.89 14.02
C THR A 79 8.08 -2.15 13.69
N GLU A 80 8.63 -3.28 14.14
CA GLU A 80 10.01 -3.68 13.84
C GLU A 80 10.20 -3.93 12.34
N ASP A 81 9.26 -4.64 11.69
CA ASP A 81 9.30 -4.85 10.23
C ASP A 81 9.27 -3.51 9.49
N MET A 82 8.38 -2.59 9.91
CA MET A 82 8.25 -1.26 9.33
C MET A 82 9.56 -0.45 9.47
N GLU A 83 10.22 -0.54 10.61
CA GLU A 83 11.47 0.21 10.87
C GLU A 83 12.67 -0.36 10.12
N THR A 84 12.74 -1.68 9.98
CA THR A 84 13.92 -2.39 9.47
C THR A 84 13.86 -2.73 7.98
N LYS A 85 12.65 -2.91 7.41
CA LYS A 85 12.48 -3.37 6.02
C LYS A 85 12.09 -2.28 5.04
N LEU A 86 11.50 -1.18 5.52
CA LEU A 86 11.14 -0.05 4.65
C LEU A 86 12.28 0.97 4.63
N PRO A 87 12.72 1.43 3.45
CA PRO A 87 13.58 2.58 3.37
C PRO A 87 12.77 3.85 3.65
N TRP A 88 13.34 4.74 4.47
CA TRP A 88 12.67 5.96 4.90
C TRP A 88 13.48 7.20 4.50
N ILE A 89 12.79 8.22 4.01
CA ILE A 89 13.34 9.54 3.71
C ILE A 89 12.69 10.59 4.63
N PRO A 90 13.47 11.52 5.21
CA PRO A 90 12.92 12.60 6.01
C PRO A 90 12.18 13.58 5.11
N VAL A 91 10.90 13.85 5.41
CA VAL A 91 10.10 14.91 4.77
C VAL A 91 10.23 16.20 5.56
N VAL A 92 10.07 16.08 6.88
CA VAL A 92 10.39 17.12 7.86
C VAL A 92 11.26 16.45 8.90
N GLU A 93 12.54 16.81 8.93
CA GLU A 93 13.53 16.16 9.77
C GLU A 93 13.09 16.13 11.25
N GLY A 94 13.00 14.92 11.82
CA GLY A 94 12.55 14.70 13.20
C GLY A 94 11.04 14.60 13.42
N TYR A 95 10.21 14.94 12.42
CA TYR A 95 8.74 15.00 12.57
C TYR A 95 7.98 14.08 11.62
N PHE A 96 8.39 14.01 10.35
CA PHE A 96 7.68 13.24 9.33
C PHE A 96 8.64 12.54 8.39
N TRP A 97 8.37 11.26 8.16
CA TRP A 97 9.11 10.40 7.25
C TRP A 97 8.18 9.78 6.21
N ALA A 98 8.69 9.62 5.01
CA ALA A 98 8.03 8.92 3.91
C ALA A 98 8.80 7.66 3.54
N ILE A 99 8.11 6.69 2.96
CA ILE A 99 8.76 5.51 2.38
C ILE A 99 9.45 5.94 1.08
N ASP A 100 10.66 5.46 0.86
CA ASP A 100 11.38 5.63 -0.40
C ASP A 100 11.05 4.50 -1.38
N PHE A 101 9.89 4.61 -2.02
CA PHE A 101 9.38 3.62 -2.97
C PHE A 101 10.28 3.49 -4.21
N GLU A 102 10.91 4.58 -4.65
CA GLU A 102 11.87 4.54 -5.78
C GLU A 102 13.08 3.67 -5.43
N LYS A 103 13.60 3.80 -4.19
CA LYS A 103 14.65 2.91 -3.70
C LYS A 103 14.20 1.45 -3.64
N MET A 104 12.98 1.17 -3.17
CA MET A 104 12.46 -0.20 -3.14
C MET A 104 12.42 -0.83 -4.54
N VAL A 105 11.94 -0.10 -5.55
CA VAL A 105 11.96 -0.57 -6.95
C VAL A 105 13.39 -0.79 -7.44
N HIS A 106 14.32 0.13 -7.12
CA HIS A 106 15.73 -0.02 -7.48
C HIS A 106 16.39 -1.26 -6.85
N GLU A 107 15.97 -1.65 -5.65
CA GLU A 107 16.43 -2.84 -4.92
C GLU A 107 15.73 -4.13 -5.38
N GLY A 108 14.83 -4.06 -6.37
CA GLY A 108 14.14 -5.22 -6.94
C GLY A 108 12.97 -5.71 -6.08
N VAL A 109 12.37 -4.85 -5.26
CA VAL A 109 11.17 -5.19 -4.48
C VAL A 109 9.94 -5.06 -5.37
N ASP A 110 9.17 -6.14 -5.47
CA ASP A 110 7.97 -6.21 -6.31
C ASP A 110 6.75 -5.57 -5.63
N GLY A 111 6.75 -5.51 -4.29
CA GLY A 111 5.68 -4.86 -3.55
C GLY A 111 5.79 -4.96 -2.03
N ILE A 112 4.73 -4.49 -1.38
CA ILE A 112 4.58 -4.46 0.08
C ILE A 112 3.30 -5.22 0.45
N HIS A 113 3.40 -6.14 1.40
CA HIS A 113 2.24 -6.69 2.11
C HIS A 113 2.17 -6.08 3.50
N LEU A 114 1.26 -5.14 3.70
CA LEU A 114 0.87 -4.69 5.02
C LEU A 114 -0.25 -5.59 5.53
N THR A 115 0.06 -6.47 6.47
CA THR A 115 -0.92 -7.34 7.11
C THR A 115 -1.93 -6.53 7.94
N ASP A 116 -3.09 -7.10 8.27
CA ASP A 116 -4.05 -6.47 9.19
C ASP A 116 -3.40 -6.10 10.54
N LYS A 117 -2.64 -7.02 11.13
CA LYS A 117 -1.90 -6.78 12.38
C LYS A 117 -0.82 -5.71 12.23
N GLY A 118 -0.08 -5.72 11.12
CA GLY A 118 0.88 -4.67 10.76
C GLY A 118 0.20 -3.31 10.73
N GLN A 119 -0.91 -3.18 10.02
CA GLN A 119 -1.70 -1.96 9.91
C GLN A 119 -2.05 -1.37 11.28
N TRP A 120 -2.61 -2.18 12.17
CA TRP A 120 -2.97 -1.76 13.52
C TRP A 120 -1.77 -1.30 14.34
N LYS A 121 -0.63 -1.97 14.18
CA LYS A 121 0.60 -1.66 14.93
C LYS A 121 1.32 -0.41 14.43
N THR A 122 1.19 -0.05 13.16
CA THR A 122 2.00 0.99 12.52
C THR A 122 1.25 2.28 12.20
N ARG A 123 -0.09 2.27 12.17
CA ARG A 123 -0.89 3.42 11.68
C ARG A 123 -0.81 4.70 12.54
N PHE A 124 -0.36 4.61 13.80
CA PHE A 124 -0.26 5.77 14.70
C PHE A 124 1.11 5.90 15.38
N THR A 125 2.13 5.28 14.81
CA THR A 125 3.51 5.44 15.30
C THR A 125 4.10 6.79 14.90
N HIS A 126 5.18 7.19 15.58
CA HIS A 126 5.92 8.42 15.30
C HIS A 126 7.42 8.14 15.47
N PRO A 127 8.32 8.71 14.63
CA PRO A 127 8.05 9.67 13.55
C PRO A 127 7.72 9.01 12.19
N LYS A 128 7.87 7.69 12.11
CA LYS A 128 7.50 6.87 10.94
C LYS A 128 6.13 6.27 11.18
N SER A 129 5.26 6.33 10.19
CA SER A 129 3.88 5.84 10.30
C SER A 129 3.39 5.32 8.96
N LEU A 130 2.56 4.28 9.00
CA LEU A 130 1.77 3.82 7.85
C LEU A 130 0.32 4.30 7.94
N TYR A 131 0.07 5.42 8.65
CA TYR A 131 -1.21 6.09 8.61
C TYR A 131 -1.66 6.31 7.17
N GLY A 132 -2.95 6.15 6.87
CA GLY A 132 -3.50 6.24 5.51
C GLY A 132 -3.35 4.97 4.67
N TRP A 133 -2.65 3.94 5.15
CA TRP A 133 -2.81 2.58 4.65
C TRP A 133 -3.90 1.92 5.51
N ASP A 134 -5.15 2.10 5.09
CA ASP A 134 -6.29 2.07 5.99
C ASP A 134 -6.76 0.66 6.42
N CYS A 135 -6.30 -0.37 5.71
CA CYS A 135 -6.66 -1.77 5.92
C CYS A 135 -5.50 -2.70 5.50
N GLU A 136 -5.68 -4.01 5.62
CA GLU A 136 -4.73 -4.97 5.05
C GLU A 136 -4.58 -4.73 3.54
N THR A 137 -3.34 -4.65 3.09
CA THR A 137 -2.99 -4.13 1.76
C THR A 137 -1.88 -4.95 1.14
N ILE A 138 -2.05 -5.29 -0.14
CA ILE A 138 -0.99 -5.69 -1.05
C ILE A 138 -0.77 -4.52 -2.01
N PHE A 139 0.36 -3.84 -1.89
CA PHE A 139 0.73 -2.77 -2.80
C PHE A 139 1.81 -3.25 -3.75
N ILE A 140 1.48 -3.33 -5.04
CA ILE A 140 2.37 -3.80 -6.09
C ILE A 140 3.11 -2.60 -6.66
N LEU A 141 4.44 -2.65 -6.58
CA LEU A 141 5.37 -1.61 -7.07
C LEU A 141 5.72 -1.84 -8.54
N ASN A 142 5.98 -3.08 -8.92
CA ASN A 142 6.41 -3.44 -10.26
C ASN A 142 5.81 -4.81 -10.65
N GLU A 143 5.46 -4.98 -11.93
CA GLU A 143 5.14 -6.27 -12.57
C GLU A 143 6.07 -6.48 -13.77
#